data_AF-A0A2E8KEM6-F1
#
_entry.id   AF-A0A2E8KEM6-F1
#
_cell.length_a   1.000
_cell.length_b   1.000
_cell.length_c   1.000
_cell.angle_alpha   90.00
_cell.angle_beta   90.00
_cell.angle_gamma   90.00
#
_symmetry.space_group_name_H-M   'P 1'
#
loop_
_entity.id
_entity.type
_entity.pdbx_description
1 polymer ?
#
loop_
_entity_poly.entity_id
_entity_poly.type
_entity_poly.pdbx_seq_one_letter_code
_entity_poly.pdbx_strand_id
1 'polypeptide(L)'
;MRNKEVCAAHGGKSTGAKTTDGKRRCAAAKTIHGRETRAIRNARSEKLAELRQLETQMVEMGILRGNRTPGRKPKLQREKPH
;
A
#
# COMPACT_ATOMS: atom_id res chain seq x y z
N MET A 1 29.30 9.71 14.52
CA MET A 1 28.32 9.36 13.45
C MET A 1 27.10 10.23 13.66
N ARG A 2 26.77 11.12 12.72
CA ARG A 2 25.57 11.97 12.86
C ARG A 2 24.33 11.14 12.52
N ASN A 3 23.31 11.23 13.38
CA ASN A 3 21.95 10.69 13.17
C ASN A 3 21.78 9.16 13.24
N LYS A 4 22.58 8.45 14.03
CA LYS A 4 22.33 7.03 14.33
C LYS A 4 22.28 6.82 15.84
N GLU A 5 21.29 6.05 16.29
CA GLU A 5 21.04 5.76 17.71
C GLU A 5 22.08 4.82 18.34
N VAL A 6 22.79 4.03 17.53
CA VAL A 6 23.79 3.05 17.99
C VAL A 6 25.23 3.44 17.64
N CYS A 7 26.17 3.11 18.52
CA CYS A 7 27.59 3.43 18.33
C CYS A 7 28.24 2.55 17.24
N ALA A 8 29.49 2.86 16.89
CA ALA A 8 30.20 2.16 15.82
C ALA A 8 30.38 0.66 16.05
N ALA A 9 30.66 0.24 17.28
CA ALA A 9 30.81 -1.16 17.65
C ALA A 9 29.47 -1.92 17.64
N HIS A 10 28.37 -1.22 17.94
CA HIS A 10 27.02 -1.79 18.01
C HIS A 10 26.20 -1.55 16.73
N GLY A 11 26.86 -1.51 15.57
CA GLY A 11 26.18 -1.49 14.28
C GLY A 11 25.95 -0.11 13.65
N GLY A 12 26.42 0.98 14.27
CA GLY A 12 26.36 2.32 13.67
C GLY A 12 27.05 2.37 12.30
N LYS A 13 28.12 1.59 12.10
CA LYS A 13 28.83 1.49 10.82
C LYS A 13 28.10 0.67 9.76
N SER A 14 26.97 0.04 10.09
CA SER A 14 26.18 -0.71 9.11
C SER A 14 25.67 0.21 8.00
N THR A 15 25.85 -0.24 6.76
CA THR A 15 25.42 0.47 5.54
C THR A 15 24.16 -0.17 4.91
N GLY A 16 23.58 -1.17 5.59
CA GLY A 16 22.48 -1.96 5.06
C GLY A 16 22.89 -2.89 3.91
N ALA A 17 21.91 -3.53 3.29
CA ALA A 17 22.14 -4.44 2.17
C ALA A 17 22.55 -3.68 0.89
N LYS A 18 23.74 -3.96 0.36
CA LYS A 18 24.26 -3.33 -0.87
C LYS A 18 23.81 -4.05 -2.15
N THR A 19 23.66 -5.37 -2.07
CA THR A 19 23.27 -6.22 -3.21
C THR A 19 21.78 -6.12 -3.52
N THR A 20 21.41 -6.36 -4.78
CA THR A 20 20.01 -6.46 -5.24
C THR A 20 19.25 -7.53 -4.45
N ASP A 21 19.87 -8.69 -4.25
CA ASP A 21 19.30 -9.79 -3.47
C ASP A 21 19.11 -9.43 -2.01
N GLY A 22 20.09 -8.79 -1.39
CA GLY A 22 19.99 -8.34 -0.01
C GLY A 22 18.87 -7.31 0.18
N LYS A 23 18.74 -6.36 -0.75
CA LYS A 23 17.63 -5.39 -0.76
C LYS A 23 16.27 -6.09 -0.89
N ARG A 24 16.16 -7.09 -1.77
CA ARG A 24 14.94 -7.88 -1.97
C ARG A 24 14.55 -8.66 -0.71
N ARG A 25 15.52 -9.28 -0.02
CA ARG A 25 15.29 -9.96 1.28
C ARG A 25 14.81 -8.98 2.35
N CYS A 26 15.46 -7.82 2.49
CA CYS A 26 15.03 -6.79 3.43
C CYS A 26 13.62 -6.26 3.09
N ALA A 27 13.31 -6.07 1.81
CA ALA A 27 11.98 -5.65 1.38
C ALA A 27 10.93 -6.71 1.73
N ALA A 28 11.21 -7.99 1.45
CA ALA A 28 10.33 -9.11 1.82
C ALA A 28 10.09 -9.17 3.33
N ALA A 29 11.13 -9.05 4.15
CA ALA A 29 11.00 -9.01 5.62
C ALA A 29 10.12 -7.84 6.09
N LYS A 30 10.26 -6.66 5.48
CA LYS A 30 9.41 -5.47 5.76
C LYS A 30 7.96 -5.61 5.27
N THR A 31 7.61 -6.66 4.53
CA THR A 31 6.21 -6.91 4.12
C THR A 31 5.40 -7.71 5.13
N ILE A 32 6.03 -8.17 6.22
CA ILE A 32 5.39 -8.97 7.26
C ILE A 32 4.96 -8.04 8.41
N HIS A 33 3.91 -7.24 8.21
CA HIS A 33 3.19 -6.61 9.32
C HIS A 33 1.89 -7.37 9.53
N GLY A 34 1.85 -8.21 10.56
CA GLY A 34 0.68 -9.02 10.94
C GLY A 34 0.22 -9.99 9.84
N ARG A 35 -1.09 -10.27 9.79
CA ARG A 35 -1.72 -11.16 8.80
C ARG A 35 -1.86 -10.54 7.40
N GLU A 36 -1.38 -9.31 7.22
CA GLU A 36 -1.62 -8.50 6.01
C GLU A 36 -0.35 -8.43 5.14
N THR A 37 -0.22 -9.38 4.21
CA THR A 37 0.89 -9.43 3.25
C THR A 37 0.68 -8.45 2.08
N ARG A 38 1.73 -8.16 1.31
CA ARG A 38 1.62 -7.30 0.10
C ARG A 38 0.65 -7.88 -0.93
N ALA A 39 0.62 -9.21 -1.08
CA ALA A 39 -0.33 -9.90 -1.96
C ALA A 39 -1.77 -9.66 -1.50
N ILE A 40 -2.04 -9.80 -0.19
CA ILE A 40 -3.36 -9.54 0.39
C ILE A 40 -3.77 -8.07 0.21
N ARG A 41 -2.85 -7.11 0.38
CA ARG A 41 -3.15 -5.69 0.12
C ARG A 41 -3.50 -5.40 -1.33
N ASN A 42 -2.83 -6.05 -2.28
CA ASN A 42 -3.16 -5.92 -3.69
C ASN A 42 -4.55 -6.49 -3.99
N ALA A 43 -4.82 -7.72 -3.56
CA ALA A 43 -6.12 -8.37 -3.73
C ALA A 43 -7.26 -7.54 -3.09
N ARG A 44 -7.06 -7.03 -1.87
CA ARG A 44 -8.02 -6.14 -1.21
C ARG A 44 -8.22 -4.84 -1.99
N SER A 45 -7.15 -4.27 -2.55
CA SER A 45 -7.25 -3.06 -3.34
C SER A 45 -8.00 -3.26 -4.65
N GLU A 46 -7.90 -4.44 -5.28
CA GLU A 46 -8.65 -4.79 -6.49
C GLU A 46 -10.14 -4.95 -6.16
N LYS A 47 -10.47 -5.67 -5.08
CA LYS A 47 -11.86 -5.82 -4.64
C LYS A 47 -12.52 -4.51 -4.21
N LEU A 48 -11.79 -3.62 -3.56
CA LEU A 48 -12.29 -2.28 -3.25
C LEU A 48 -12.47 -1.41 -4.51
N ALA A 49 -11.72 -1.67 -5.59
CA ALA A 49 -11.91 -1.00 -6.86
C ALA A 49 -13.23 -1.43 -7.52
N GLU A 50 -13.48 -2.74 -7.57
CA GLU A 50 -14.73 -3.34 -8.06
C GLU A 50 -15.94 -2.78 -7.30
N LEU A 51 -15.88 -2.80 -5.96
CA LEU A 51 -16.96 -2.25 -5.11
C LEU A 51 -17.26 -0.78 -5.40
N ARG A 52 -16.23 0.03 -5.70
CA ARG A 52 -16.43 1.45 -6.03
C ARG A 52 -17.11 1.66 -7.38
N GLN A 53 -16.90 0.75 -8.34
CA GLN A 53 -17.60 0.79 -9.64
C GLN A 53 -19.08 0.48 -9.43
N LEU A 54 -19.38 -0.58 -8.69
CA LEU A 54 -20.75 -0.96 -8.34
C LEU A 54 -21.47 0.17 -7.58
N GLU A 55 -20.80 0.77 -6.59
CA GLU A 55 -21.32 1.92 -5.86
C GLU A 55 -21.65 3.09 -6.81
N THR A 56 -20.79 3.37 -7.79
CA THR A 56 -21.02 4.44 -8.77
C THR A 56 -22.27 4.16 -9.61
N GLN A 57 -22.41 2.92 -10.11
CA GLN A 57 -23.59 2.50 -10.88
C GLN A 57 -24.87 2.58 -10.05
N MET A 58 -24.84 2.16 -8.78
CA MET A 58 -26.00 2.20 -7.89
C MET A 58 -26.43 3.63 -7.55
N VAL A 59 -25.47 4.57 -7.47
CA VAL A 59 -25.77 6.00 -7.29
C VAL A 59 -26.38 6.58 -8.58
N GLU A 60 -25.86 6.22 -9.76
CA GLU A 60 -26.42 6.64 -11.05
C GLU A 60 -27.86 6.13 -11.26
N MET A 61 -28.14 4.90 -10.82
CA MET A 61 -29.49 4.31 -10.81
C MET A 61 -30.40 4.89 -9.72
N GLY A 62 -29.88 5.74 -8.83
CA GLY A 62 -30.64 6.36 -7.74
C GLY A 62 -31.01 5.42 -6.58
N ILE A 63 -30.42 4.22 -6.54
CA ILE A 63 -30.62 3.20 -5.51
C ILE A 63 -29.90 3.62 -4.22
N LEU A 64 -28.65 4.07 -4.35
CA LEU A 64 -27.85 4.59 -3.24
C LEU A 64 -27.89 6.12 -3.21
N ARG A 65 -28.05 6.68 -2.02
CA ARG A 65 -28.04 8.14 -1.77
C ARG A 65 -27.10 8.45 -0.61
N GLY A 66 -26.44 9.60 -0.68
CA GLY A 66 -25.54 10.09 0.37
C GLY A 66 -24.06 9.99 0.02
N ASN A 67 -23.20 10.06 1.04
CA ASN A 67 -21.76 10.11 0.87
C ASN A 67 -21.20 8.76 0.40
N ARG A 68 -20.27 8.80 -0.56
CA ARG A 68 -19.58 7.60 -1.04
C ARG A 68 -18.74 6.95 0.06
N THR A 69 -18.58 5.64 -0.04
CA THR A 69 -17.79 4.82 0.89
C THR A 69 -16.35 5.35 0.94
N PRO A 70 -15.87 5.77 2.13
CA PRO A 70 -14.52 6.26 2.30
C PRO A 70 -13.52 5.12 2.12
N GLY A 71 -12.38 5.40 1.49
CA GLY A 71 -11.36 4.38 1.28
C GLY A 71 -10.39 4.72 0.17
N ARG A 72 -9.43 3.80 -0.03
CA ARG A 72 -8.40 3.95 -1.06
C ARG A 72 -9.05 4.01 -2.44
N LYS A 73 -8.88 5.14 -3.14
CA LYS A 73 -9.35 5.29 -4.53
C LYS A 73 -8.55 4.34 -5.44
N PRO A 74 -9.21 3.61 -6.34
CA PRO A 74 -8.52 2.75 -7.29
C PRO A 74 -7.65 3.58 -8.23
N LYS A 75 -6.44 3.08 -8.52
CA LYS A 75 -5.47 3.82 -9.34
C LYS A 75 -5.89 3.94 -10.81
N LEU A 76 -6.68 2.97 -11.30
CA LEU A 76 -7.12 2.89 -12.69
C LEU A 76 -8.20 3.93 -13.06
N GLN A 77 -8.99 4.41 -12.10
CA GLN A 77 -10.11 5.35 -12.35
C GLN A 77 -9.69 6.83 -12.27
N ARG A 78 -8.39 7.14 -12.37
CA ARG A 78 -7.92 8.53 -12.41
C ARG A 78 -7.93 9.09 -13.84
N GLU A 79 -8.99 8.84 -14.59
CA GLU A 79 -9.31 9.67 -15.75
C GLU A 79 -10.03 10.90 -15.18
N LYS A 80 -9.27 11.99 -15.04
CA LYS A 80 -9.87 13.29 -14.71
C LYS A 80 -10.69 13.72 -15.92
N PRO A 81 -11.96 14.13 -15.78
CA PRO A 81 -12.57 14.92 -16.83
C PRO A 81 -11.78 16.23 -16.94
N HIS A 82 -11.51 16.63 -18.19
CA HIS A 82 -10.81 17.86 -18.58
C HIS A 82 -11.49 19.11 -18.01
#